data_AF-A0A957Y676-F1
#
_entry.id   AF-A0A957Y676-F1
#
_cell.length_a   1.000
_cell.length_b   1.000
_cell.length_c   1.000
_cell.angle_alpha   90.00
_cell.angle_beta   90.00
_cell.angle_gamma   90.00
#
_symmetry.space_group_name_H-M   'P 1'
#
loop_
_entity.id
_entity.type
_entity.pdbx_description
1 polymer ?
#
loop_
_entity_poly.entity_id
_entity_poly.type
_entity_poly.pdbx_seq_one_letter_code
_entity_poly.pdbx_strand_id
1 'polypeptide(L)'
;MTSAQLRRVSRRPIEAIEHRSRVSAELEQRVRKALTKLVKTGAPFTVEDVCNLAGVGKTFIYDKRRAELTKAVLAARDASQDDLLKRTEDDLDAKNNSWRERAMNAEALAKQLRSIVKERDARIAELTGQLYDPEGSHLADKNAELRKLVETLNKNLLDAEMDNQRLRRSLDASRANVRRERERNVTLVQS
;
A
#
# COMPACT_ATOMS: atom_id res chain seq x y z
N MET A 1 9.97 -96.25 49.36
CA MET A 1 8.59 -95.85 49.66
C MET A 1 8.61 -94.43 50.22
N THR A 2 7.92 -93.50 49.52
CA THR A 2 7.09 -92.37 50.03
C THR A 2 7.37 -91.88 51.48
N SER A 3 7.49 -90.59 51.82
CA SER A 3 6.65 -89.45 51.45
C SER A 3 7.27 -88.13 51.93
N ALA A 4 7.05 -87.06 51.18
CA ALA A 4 6.71 -85.69 51.61
C ALA A 4 7.25 -85.13 52.96
N GLN A 5 7.93 -83.98 52.91
CA GLN A 5 7.27 -82.69 53.20
C GLN A 5 8.21 -81.51 52.95
N LEU A 6 7.87 -80.79 51.88
CA LEU A 6 8.40 -79.48 51.50
C LEU A 6 8.18 -78.46 52.62
N ARG A 7 9.23 -78.15 53.39
CA ARG A 7 9.31 -76.87 54.11
C ARG A 7 9.74 -75.78 53.12
N ARG A 8 8.77 -75.19 52.42
CA ARG A 8 8.98 -73.90 51.72
C ARG A 8 9.14 -72.82 52.79
N VAL A 9 10.38 -72.48 53.09
CA VAL A 9 10.74 -71.36 53.95
C VAL A 9 10.30 -70.07 53.27
N SER A 10 9.36 -69.36 53.89
CA SER A 10 8.86 -68.05 53.48
C SER A 10 9.96 -66.99 53.62
N ARG A 11 10.71 -66.76 52.55
CA ARG A 11 11.56 -65.57 52.35
C ARG A 11 11.06 -64.78 51.14
N ARG A 12 9.84 -64.22 51.15
CA ARG A 12 9.25 -63.63 49.92
C ARG A 12 8.39 -62.36 50.00
N PRO A 13 7.96 -61.81 51.14
CA PRO A 13 7.17 -60.57 51.11
C PRO A 13 8.03 -59.29 51.08
N ILE A 14 9.09 -59.19 51.89
CA ILE A 14 9.86 -57.95 52.06
C ILE A 14 10.75 -57.66 50.85
N GLU A 15 11.54 -58.64 50.40
CA GLU A 15 12.43 -58.51 49.23
C GLU A 15 11.66 -58.17 47.94
N ALA A 16 10.44 -58.71 47.77
CA ALA A 16 9.59 -58.43 46.62
C ALA A 16 8.99 -57.01 46.66
N ILE A 17 8.70 -56.48 47.85
CA ILE A 17 8.23 -55.10 48.04
C ILE A 17 9.38 -54.12 47.78
N GLU A 18 10.58 -54.41 48.29
CA GLU A 18 11.76 -53.58 48.06
C GLU A 18 12.15 -53.51 46.58
N HIS A 19 12.11 -54.65 45.88
CA HIS A 19 12.34 -54.69 44.43
C HIS A 19 11.33 -53.83 43.68
N ARG A 20 10.04 -53.89 44.02
CA ARG A 20 8.99 -53.06 43.41
C ARG A 20 9.20 -51.57 43.69
N SER A 21 9.63 -51.21 44.90
CA SER A 21 9.94 -49.82 45.28
C SER A 21 11.13 -49.27 44.49
N ARG A 22 12.18 -50.06 44.26
CA ARG A 22 13.35 -49.66 43.46
C ARG A 22 12.99 -49.40 41.99
N VAL A 23 12.31 -50.35 41.35
CA VAL A 23 11.83 -50.20 39.96
C VAL A 23 10.92 -48.97 39.83
N SER A 24 10.03 -48.78 40.81
CA SER A 24 9.16 -47.61 40.90
C SER A 24 9.94 -46.29 40.92
N ALA A 25 11.02 -46.20 41.70
CA ALA A 25 11.85 -45.00 41.80
C ALA A 25 12.65 -44.73 40.51
N GLU A 26 13.17 -45.78 39.87
CA GLU A 26 13.87 -45.68 38.58
C GLU A 26 12.96 -45.14 37.47
N LEU A 27 11.72 -45.65 37.39
CA LEU A 27 10.73 -45.17 36.41
C LEU A 27 10.34 -43.72 36.67
N GLU A 28 10.22 -43.30 37.93
CA GLU A 28 9.98 -41.90 38.28
C GLU A 28 11.15 -41.00 37.85
N GLN A 29 12.38 -41.44 38.07
CA GLN A 29 13.56 -40.70 37.63
C GLN A 29 13.62 -40.57 36.10
N ARG A 30 13.20 -41.59 35.35
CA ARG A 30 13.08 -41.54 33.89
C ARG A 30 12.04 -40.50 33.45
N VAL A 31 10.89 -40.44 34.11
CA VAL A 31 9.86 -39.42 33.83
C VAL A 31 10.40 -38.01 34.09
N ARG A 32 11.07 -37.78 35.21
CA ARG A 32 11.67 -36.45 35.51
C ARG A 32 12.74 -36.05 34.48
N LYS A 33 13.57 -37.00 34.03
CA LYS A 33 14.56 -36.77 32.96
C LYS A 33 13.89 -36.44 31.62
N ALA A 34 12.83 -37.18 31.25
CA ALA A 34 12.06 -36.93 30.03
C ALA A 34 11.40 -35.53 30.08
N LEU A 35 10.78 -35.18 31.20
CA LEU A 35 10.18 -33.87 31.41
C LEU A 35 11.21 -32.74 31.27
N THR A 36 12.38 -32.90 31.88
CA THR A 36 13.47 -31.91 31.77
C THR A 36 13.92 -31.73 30.33
N LYS A 37 13.99 -32.81 29.54
CA LYS A 37 14.36 -32.73 28.11
C LYS A 37 13.29 -31.99 27.30
N LEU A 38 12.02 -32.31 27.51
CA LEU A 38 10.91 -31.68 26.79
C LEU A 38 10.74 -30.20 27.15
N VAL A 39 10.91 -29.83 28.42
CA VAL A 39 10.94 -28.42 28.83
C VAL A 39 12.12 -27.69 28.18
N LYS A 40 13.31 -28.31 28.13
CA LYS A 40 14.48 -27.71 27.46
C LYS A 40 14.31 -27.53 25.96
N THR A 41 13.53 -28.38 25.30
CA THR A 41 13.25 -28.18 23.87
C THR A 41 12.41 -26.94 23.59
N GLY A 42 11.69 -26.41 24.60
CA GLY A 42 10.90 -25.18 24.46
C GLY A 42 9.75 -25.29 23.45
N ALA A 43 9.45 -26.51 23.00
CA ALA A 43 8.36 -26.86 22.10
C ALA A 43 7.18 -27.37 22.92
N PRO A 44 5.94 -27.08 22.50
CA PRO A 44 4.74 -27.60 23.15
C PRO A 44 4.73 -29.12 23.10
N PHE A 45 4.48 -29.77 24.24
CA PHE A 45 4.42 -31.23 24.32
C PHE A 45 3.20 -31.71 25.11
N THR A 46 2.90 -32.99 24.97
CA THR A 46 1.78 -33.68 25.63
C THR A 46 2.26 -34.67 26.69
N VAL A 47 1.34 -35.13 27.53
CA VAL A 47 1.63 -36.21 28.49
C VAL A 47 2.05 -37.50 27.79
N GLU A 48 1.60 -37.71 26.54
CA GLU A 48 1.98 -38.86 25.73
C GLU A 48 3.44 -38.79 25.28
N ASP A 49 3.95 -37.61 24.95
CA ASP A 49 5.36 -37.40 24.62
C ASP A 49 6.26 -37.69 25.82
N VAL A 50 5.81 -37.31 27.02
CA VAL A 50 6.49 -37.68 28.28
C VAL A 50 6.48 -39.19 28.49
N CYS A 51 5.36 -39.86 28.25
CA CYS A 51 5.23 -41.32 28.34
C CYS A 51 6.18 -42.04 27.37
N ASN A 52 6.18 -41.61 26.11
CA ASN A 52 7.00 -42.18 25.04
C ASN A 52 8.50 -42.00 25.33
N LEU A 53 8.90 -40.81 25.76
CA LEU A 53 10.30 -40.50 26.06
C LEU A 53 10.79 -41.18 27.35
N ALA A 54 9.92 -41.34 28.34
CA ALA A 54 10.24 -42.01 29.59
C ALA A 54 10.08 -43.54 29.51
N GLY A 55 9.36 -44.07 28.52
CA GLY A 55 9.02 -45.49 28.38
C GLY A 55 8.08 -45.99 29.48
N VAL A 56 7.10 -45.18 29.88
CA VAL A 56 6.08 -45.51 30.90
C VAL A 56 4.67 -45.35 30.33
N GLY A 57 3.69 -46.06 30.89
CA GLY A 57 2.29 -45.87 30.52
C GLY A 57 1.65 -44.66 31.21
N LYS A 58 0.57 -44.12 30.64
CA LYS A 58 -0.21 -43.00 31.21
C LYS A 58 -0.67 -43.27 32.65
N THR A 59 -1.03 -44.52 32.95
CA THR A 59 -1.46 -44.94 34.30
C THR A 59 -0.39 -44.74 35.37
N PHE A 60 0.91 -44.81 35.00
CA PHE A 60 2.02 -44.56 35.93
C PHE A 60 2.10 -43.08 36.33
N ILE A 61 1.82 -42.18 35.38
CA ILE A 61 1.83 -40.74 35.62
C ILE A 61 0.63 -40.31 36.46
N TYR A 62 -0.54 -40.90 36.23
CA TYR A 62 -1.79 -40.59 36.96
C TYR A 62 -2.00 -41.41 38.25
N ASP A 63 -0.98 -42.13 38.72
CA ASP A 63 -1.08 -42.89 39.97
C ASP A 63 -1.25 -41.95 41.17
N LYS A 64 -2.32 -42.14 41.95
CA LYS A 64 -2.64 -41.35 43.14
C LYS A 64 -1.51 -41.37 44.19
N ARG A 65 -0.69 -42.43 44.19
CA ARG A 65 0.47 -42.55 45.09
C ARG A 65 1.60 -41.57 44.75
N ARG A 66 1.56 -40.93 43.58
CA ARG A 66 2.58 -40.02 43.05
C ARG A 66 2.00 -38.70 42.58
N ALA A 67 1.08 -38.13 43.36
CA ALA A 67 0.39 -36.89 43.02
C ALA A 67 1.35 -35.75 42.62
N GLU A 68 2.53 -35.66 43.24
CA GLU A 68 3.54 -34.64 42.90
C GLU A 68 4.17 -34.84 41.52
N LEU A 69 4.35 -36.09 41.07
CA LEU A 69 4.82 -36.40 39.73
C LEU A 69 3.76 -36.01 38.68
N THR A 70 2.49 -36.34 38.95
CA THR A 70 1.37 -35.96 38.10
C THR A 70 1.28 -34.44 37.96
N LYS A 71 1.33 -33.71 39.08
CA LYS A 71 1.30 -32.25 39.10
C LYS A 71 2.46 -31.65 38.30
N ALA A 72 3.68 -32.15 38.48
CA ALA A 72 4.85 -31.66 37.76
C ALA A 72 4.71 -31.84 36.24
N VAL A 73 4.22 -33.01 35.79
CA VAL A 73 4.02 -33.29 34.37
C VAL A 73 2.93 -32.41 33.77
N LEU A 74 1.79 -32.25 34.46
CA LEU A 74 0.70 -31.40 33.99
C LEU A 74 1.10 -29.93 33.97
N ALA A 75 1.70 -29.41 35.03
CA ALA A 75 2.12 -28.01 35.10
C ALA A 75 3.15 -27.66 34.00
N ALA A 76 4.11 -28.55 33.74
CA ALA A 76 5.09 -28.34 32.68
C ALA A 76 4.49 -28.45 31.28
N ARG A 77 3.51 -29.34 31.08
CA ARG A 77 2.75 -29.43 29.83
C ARG A 77 1.94 -28.15 29.62
N ASP A 78 1.16 -27.73 30.60
CA ASP A 78 0.31 -26.54 30.51
C ASP A 78 1.18 -25.29 30.26
N ALA A 79 2.30 -25.13 30.98
CA ALA A 79 3.27 -24.06 30.72
C ALA A 79 3.82 -24.08 29.27
N SER A 80 4.12 -25.26 28.72
CA SER A 80 4.59 -25.38 27.33
C SER A 80 3.54 -24.99 26.29
N GLN A 81 2.25 -25.21 26.59
CA GLN A 81 1.14 -24.85 25.72
C GLN A 81 0.83 -23.35 25.83
N ASP A 82 0.85 -22.80 27.05
CA ASP A 82 0.66 -21.37 27.31
C ASP A 82 1.74 -20.53 26.62
N ASP A 83 2.99 -20.98 26.63
CA ASP A 83 4.10 -20.30 25.94
C ASP A 83 3.91 -20.28 24.42
N LEU A 84 3.32 -21.33 23.83
CA LEU A 84 2.98 -21.34 22.40
C LEU A 84 1.88 -20.31 22.11
N LEU A 85 0.81 -20.31 22.90
CA LEU A 85 -0.33 -19.41 22.72
C LEU A 85 0.13 -17.94 22.78
N LYS A 86 0.92 -17.58 23.79
CA LYS A 86 1.48 -16.22 23.92
C LYS A 86 2.31 -15.81 22.71
N ARG A 87 3.22 -16.68 22.24
CA ARG A 87 4.02 -16.39 21.04
C ARG A 87 3.15 -16.19 19.81
N THR A 88 2.10 -16.99 19.65
CA THR A 88 1.18 -16.84 18.51
C THR A 88 0.35 -15.55 18.62
N GLU A 89 -0.07 -15.16 19.81
CA GLU A 89 -0.76 -13.88 20.05
C GLU A 89 0.16 -12.70 19.76
N ASP A 90 1.40 -12.71 20.27
CA ASP A 90 2.40 -11.68 20.02
C ASP A 90 2.70 -11.53 18.52
N ASP A 91 2.85 -12.64 17.80
CA ASP A 91 3.06 -12.63 16.34
C ASP A 91 1.86 -12.06 15.58
N LEU A 92 0.63 -12.37 16.01
CA LEU A 92 -0.59 -11.83 15.41
C LEU A 92 -0.73 -10.33 15.69
N ASP A 93 -0.41 -9.89 16.91
CA ASP A 93 -0.45 -8.49 17.30
C ASP A 93 0.61 -7.68 16.56
N ALA A 94 1.83 -8.20 16.42
CA ALA A 94 2.87 -7.58 15.62
C ALA A 94 2.44 -7.41 14.14
N LYS A 95 1.84 -8.45 13.55
CA LYS A 95 1.30 -8.38 12.19
C LYS A 95 0.16 -7.37 12.07
N ASN A 96 -0.79 -7.39 13.00
CA ASN A 96 -1.91 -6.46 13.02
C ASN A 96 -1.44 -5.01 13.17
N ASN A 97 -0.44 -4.74 14.01
CA ASN A 97 0.15 -3.42 14.17
C ASN A 97 0.81 -2.95 12.88
N SER A 98 1.60 -3.82 12.22
CA SER A 98 2.17 -3.52 10.90
C SER A 98 1.10 -3.21 9.85
N TRP A 99 -0.04 -3.91 9.87
CA TRP A 99 -1.12 -3.67 8.92
C TRP A 99 -1.84 -2.34 9.20
N ARG A 100 -2.09 -2.02 10.47
CA ARG A 100 -2.66 -0.73 10.87
C ARG A 100 -1.77 0.43 10.47
N GLU A 101 -0.46 0.31 10.69
CA GLU A 101 0.51 1.33 10.29
C GLU A 101 0.53 1.52 8.77
N ARG A 102 0.56 0.43 7.99
CA ARG A 102 0.47 0.50 6.52
C ARG A 102 -0.83 1.14 6.05
N ALA A 103 -1.95 0.83 6.69
CA ALA A 103 -3.24 1.44 6.37
C ALA A 103 -3.24 2.95 6.66
N MET A 104 -2.77 3.37 7.83
CA MET A 104 -2.63 4.78 8.19
C MET A 104 -1.73 5.55 7.21
N ASN A 105 -0.58 4.97 6.84
CA ASN A 105 0.33 5.57 5.87
C ASN A 105 -0.30 5.69 4.48
N ALA A 106 -1.02 4.66 4.03
CA ALA A 106 -1.74 4.70 2.77
C ALA A 106 -2.86 5.75 2.77
N GLU A 107 -3.60 5.90 3.87
CA GLU A 107 -4.63 6.93 4.02
C GLU A 107 -4.04 8.34 4.00
N ALA A 108 -2.92 8.56 4.70
CA ALA A 108 -2.22 9.84 4.71
C ALA A 108 -1.75 10.22 3.30
N LEU A 109 -1.13 9.27 2.59
CA LEU A 109 -0.70 9.46 1.21
C LEU A 109 -1.88 9.75 0.28
N ALA A 110 -2.99 9.01 0.41
CA ALA A 110 -4.18 9.22 -0.40
C ALA A 110 -4.80 10.62 -0.17
N LYS A 111 -4.82 11.10 1.08
CA LYS A 111 -5.28 12.46 1.41
C LYS A 111 -4.37 13.52 0.78
N GLN A 112 -3.05 13.34 0.87
CA GLN A 112 -2.08 14.25 0.26
C GLN A 112 -2.19 14.29 -1.26
N LEU A 113 -2.34 13.13 -1.91
CA LEU A 113 -2.51 13.08 -3.36
C LEU A 113 -3.82 13.75 -3.80
N ARG A 114 -4.91 13.56 -3.05
CA ARG A 114 -6.19 14.25 -3.33
C ARG A 114 -6.07 15.77 -3.20
N SER A 115 -5.34 16.28 -2.21
CA SER A 115 -5.13 17.73 -2.09
C SER A 115 -4.31 18.29 -3.26
N ILE A 116 -3.26 17.57 -3.68
CA ILE A 116 -2.44 17.95 -4.84
C ILE A 116 -3.27 17.97 -6.13
N VAL A 117 -4.11 16.95 -6.36
CA VAL A 117 -5.00 16.91 -7.52
C VAL A 117 -5.96 18.09 -7.50
N LYS A 118 -6.59 18.37 -6.35
CA LYS A 118 -7.50 19.51 -6.21
C LYS A 118 -6.82 20.85 -6.50
N GLU A 119 -5.60 21.05 -6.01
CA GLU A 119 -4.83 22.26 -6.27
C GLU A 119 -4.47 22.40 -7.77
N ARG A 120 -4.06 21.30 -8.39
CA ARG A 120 -3.78 21.26 -9.84
C ARG A 120 -5.02 21.57 -10.67
N ASP A 121 -6.16 20.98 -10.33
CA ASP A 121 -7.42 21.20 -11.04
C ASP A 121 -7.88 22.66 -10.91
N ALA A 122 -7.74 23.25 -9.72
CA ALA A 122 -8.00 24.67 -9.52
C ALA A 122 -7.09 25.56 -10.37
N ARG A 123 -5.80 25.23 -10.45
CA ARG A 123 -4.85 25.97 -11.28
C ARG A 123 -5.14 25.80 -12.77
N ILE A 124 -5.52 24.61 -13.22
CA ILE A 124 -5.94 24.37 -14.60
C ILE A 124 -7.18 25.21 -14.90
N ALA A 125 -8.20 25.19 -14.05
CA ALA A 125 -9.41 25.98 -14.25
C ALA A 125 -9.13 27.49 -14.32
N GLU A 126 -8.23 28.00 -13.47
CA GLU A 126 -7.78 29.40 -13.52
C GLU A 126 -7.09 29.72 -14.86
N LEU A 127 -6.12 28.90 -15.27
CA LEU A 127 -5.40 29.10 -16.54
C LEU A 127 -6.32 28.97 -17.74
N THR A 128 -7.27 28.02 -17.72
CA THR A 128 -8.29 27.89 -18.75
C THR A 128 -9.18 29.14 -18.78
N GLY A 129 -9.58 29.68 -17.63
CA GLY A 129 -10.33 30.93 -17.55
C GLY A 129 -9.59 32.12 -18.17
N GLN A 130 -8.26 32.20 -18.02
CA GLN A 130 -7.43 33.24 -18.63
C GLN A 130 -7.38 33.18 -20.17
N LEU A 131 -7.77 32.05 -20.79
CA LEU A 131 -7.85 31.93 -22.24
C LEU A 131 -9.14 32.52 -22.82
N TYR A 132 -10.11 32.86 -21.97
CA TYR A 132 -11.36 33.47 -22.37
C TYR A 132 -11.34 34.97 -22.05
N ASP A 133 -12.05 35.72 -22.86
CA ASP A 133 -12.31 37.13 -22.59
C ASP A 133 -13.52 37.30 -21.64
N PRO A 134 -13.82 38.54 -21.20
CA PRO A 134 -14.95 38.81 -20.31
C PRO A 134 -16.33 38.44 -20.90
N GLU A 135 -16.45 38.25 -22.21
CA GLU A 135 -17.69 37.86 -22.88
C GLU A 135 -17.77 36.34 -23.13
N GLY A 136 -16.79 35.57 -22.65
CA GLY A 136 -16.73 34.11 -22.78
C GLY A 136 -16.27 33.61 -24.15
N SER A 137 -15.74 34.49 -25.00
CA SER A 137 -15.12 34.12 -26.27
C SER A 137 -13.67 33.72 -26.04
N HIS A 138 -13.22 32.68 -26.75
CA HIS A 138 -11.84 32.23 -26.65
C HIS A 138 -10.90 33.25 -27.32
N LEU A 139 -9.89 33.72 -26.60
CA LEU A 139 -8.99 34.80 -27.04
C LEU A 139 -8.26 34.48 -28.35
N ALA A 140 -7.99 33.21 -28.63
CA ALA A 140 -7.36 32.82 -29.89
C ALA A 140 -8.27 33.06 -31.10
N ASP A 141 -9.59 32.88 -30.95
CA ASP A 141 -10.55 33.07 -32.02
C ASP A 141 -10.73 34.56 -32.31
N LYS A 142 -10.90 35.39 -31.26
CA LYS A 142 -10.90 36.85 -31.40
C LYS A 142 -9.61 37.37 -32.04
N ASN A 143 -8.45 36.84 -31.67
CA ASN A 143 -7.19 37.20 -32.30
C ASN A 143 -7.15 36.82 -33.79
N ALA A 144 -7.71 35.68 -34.18
CA ALA A 144 -7.80 35.28 -35.58
C ALA A 144 -8.76 36.17 -36.38
N GLU A 145 -9.90 36.54 -35.80
CA GLU A 145 -10.86 37.47 -36.38
C GLU A 145 -10.25 38.87 -36.58
N LEU A 146 -9.60 39.41 -35.54
CA LEU A 146 -8.91 40.70 -35.61
C LEU A 146 -7.83 40.72 -36.70
N ARG A 147 -7.06 39.63 -36.85
CA ARG A 147 -6.07 39.52 -37.92
C ARG A 147 -6.70 39.55 -39.31
N LYS A 148 -7.79 38.82 -39.53
CA LYS A 148 -8.53 38.84 -40.80
C LYS A 148 -9.08 40.23 -41.11
N LEU A 149 -9.61 40.91 -40.09
CA LEU A 149 -10.13 42.27 -40.24
C LEU A 149 -9.03 43.25 -40.62
N VAL A 150 -7.88 43.21 -39.94
CA VAL A 150 -6.71 44.05 -40.26
C VAL A 150 -6.22 43.79 -41.68
N GLU A 151 -6.15 42.53 -42.11
CA GLU A 151 -5.75 42.20 -43.48
C GLU A 151 -6.71 42.79 -44.52
N THR A 152 -8.02 42.70 -44.26
CA THR A 152 -9.06 43.25 -45.14
C THR A 152 -8.99 44.78 -45.19
N LEU A 153 -8.84 45.43 -44.05
CA LEU A 153 -8.72 46.88 -43.97
C LEU A 153 -7.47 47.39 -44.67
N ASN A 154 -6.34 46.69 -44.55
CA ASN A 154 -5.10 47.05 -45.26
C ASN A 154 -5.27 46.92 -46.78
N LYS A 155 -5.94 45.87 -47.27
CA LYS A 155 -6.25 45.73 -48.71
C LYS A 155 -7.12 46.88 -49.19
N ASN A 156 -8.22 47.16 -48.49
CA ASN A 156 -9.13 48.24 -48.83
C ASN A 156 -8.43 49.61 -48.83
N LEU A 157 -7.50 49.84 -47.89
CA LEU A 157 -6.71 51.07 -47.81
C LEU A 157 -5.79 51.21 -49.02
N LEU A 158 -5.06 50.15 -49.39
CA LEU A 158 -4.20 50.15 -50.58
C LEU A 158 -5.00 50.40 -51.86
N ASP A 159 -6.17 49.76 -52.01
CA ASP A 159 -7.06 49.95 -53.15
C ASP A 159 -7.54 51.41 -53.23
N ALA A 160 -7.98 51.98 -52.10
CA ALA A 160 -8.41 53.36 -52.02
C ALA A 160 -7.28 54.36 -52.33
N GLU A 161 -6.05 54.07 -51.89
CA GLU A 161 -4.87 54.88 -52.23
C GLU A 161 -4.55 54.83 -53.72
N MET A 162 -4.60 53.65 -54.34
CA MET A 162 -4.40 53.48 -55.78
C MET A 162 -5.45 54.23 -56.60
N ASP A 163 -6.72 54.16 -56.19
CA ASP A 163 -7.82 54.88 -56.82
C ASP A 163 -7.66 56.39 -56.67
N ASN A 164 -7.26 56.88 -55.49
CA ASN A 164 -7.00 58.30 -55.27
C ASN A 164 -5.87 58.80 -56.19
N GLN A 165 -4.78 58.05 -56.31
CA GLN A 165 -3.67 58.38 -57.22
C GLN A 165 -4.12 58.37 -58.68
N ARG A 166 -4.97 57.42 -59.09
CA ARG A 166 -5.53 57.37 -60.45
C ARG A 166 -6.39 58.59 -60.74
N LEU A 167 -7.29 58.97 -59.83
CA LEU A 167 -8.14 60.14 -59.98
C LEU A 167 -7.34 61.44 -60.02
N ARG A 168 -6.30 61.58 -59.19
CA ARG A 168 -5.39 62.73 -59.23
C ARG A 168 -4.70 62.87 -60.59
N ARG A 169 -4.12 61.78 -61.10
CA ARG A 169 -3.50 61.76 -62.44
C ARG A 169 -4.49 62.14 -63.54
N SER A 170 -5.73 61.65 -63.48
CA SER A 170 -6.80 62.00 -64.43
C SER A 170 -7.19 63.48 -64.36
N LEU A 171 -7.29 64.03 -63.14
CA LEU A 171 -7.58 65.44 -62.91
C LEU A 171 -6.46 66.33 -63.47
N ASP A 172 -5.20 65.97 -63.21
CA ASP A 172 -4.04 66.72 -63.72
C ASP A 172 -3.97 66.69 -65.25
N ALA A 173 -4.25 65.54 -65.86
CA ALA A 173 -4.36 65.42 -67.32
C ALA A 173 -5.49 66.29 -67.90
N SER A 174 -6.67 66.26 -67.27
CA SER A 174 -7.81 67.11 -67.67
C SER A 174 -7.48 68.60 -67.55
N ARG A 175 -6.83 69.01 -66.45
CA ARG A 175 -6.37 70.39 -66.24
C ARG A 175 -5.34 70.81 -67.29
N ALA A 176 -4.38 69.94 -67.62
CA ALA A 176 -3.39 70.19 -68.65
C ALA A 176 -4.03 70.32 -70.04
N ASN A 177 -5.05 69.52 -70.35
CA ASN A 177 -5.82 69.64 -71.60
C ASN A 177 -6.53 70.98 -71.70
N VAL A 178 -7.26 71.40 -70.65
CA VAL A 178 -7.94 72.70 -70.61
C VAL A 178 -6.95 73.85 -70.78
N ARG A 179 -5.77 73.78 -70.14
CA ARG A 179 -4.72 74.79 -70.29
C ARG A 179 -4.24 74.88 -71.75
N ARG A 180 -3.95 73.74 -72.38
CA ARG A 180 -3.53 73.68 -73.79
C ARG A 180 -4.58 74.22 -74.76
N GLU A 181 -5.86 73.89 -74.55
CA GLU A 181 -6.94 74.44 -75.38
C GLU A 181 -7.07 75.96 -75.22
N ARG A 182 -6.93 76.48 -74.00
CA ARG A 182 -6.92 77.94 -73.76
C ARG A 182 -5.76 78.63 -74.49
N GLU A 183 -4.55 78.07 -74.41
CA GLU A 183 -3.37 78.59 -75.11
C GLU A 183 -3.59 78.61 -76.64
N ARG A 184 -4.14 77.53 -77.23
CA ARG A 184 -4.49 77.51 -78.66
C ARG A 184 -5.51 78.57 -79.05
N ASN A 185 -6.57 78.73 -78.26
CA ASN A 185 -7.59 79.75 -78.54
C ASN A 185 -7.04 81.17 -78.47
N VAL A 186 -6.11 81.47 -77.55
CA VAL A 186 -5.44 82.77 -77.50
C VAL A 186 -4.58 83.00 -78.75
N THR A 187 -3.84 81.99 -79.21
CA THR A 187 -3.01 82.12 -80.42
C THR A 187 -3.82 82.30 -81.70
N LEU A 188 -5.01 81.70 -81.80
CA LEU A 188 -5.91 81.84 -82.96
C LEU A 188 -6.64 83.19 -82.99
N VAL A 189 -6.81 83.86 -81.86
CA VAL A 189 -7.44 85.18 -81.77
C VAL A 189 -6.44 86.31 -82.03
N GLN A 190 -5.14 86.03 -81.93
CA GLN A 190 -4.05 87.00 -82.15
C GLN A 190 -3.43 86.94 -83.57
N SER A 191 -3.81 85.95 -84.38
CA SER A 191 -3.50 85.85 -85.83
C SER A 191 -4.60 86.46 -86.68
#